data_AF-A0A413FAG4-F1
#
_entry.id   AF-A0A413FAG4-F1
#
_cell.length_a   1.000
_cell.length_b   1.000
_cell.length_c   1.000
_cell.angle_alpha   90.00
_cell.angle_beta   90.00
_cell.angle_gamma   90.00
#
_symmetry.space_group_name_H-M   'P 1'
#
loop_
_entity.id
_entity.type
_entity.pdbx_description
1 polymer ?
#
loop_
_entity_poly.entity_id
_entity_poly.type
_entity_poly.pdbx_seq_one_letter_code
_entity_poly.pdbx_strand_id
1 'polypeptide(L)'
;MEILFAGGLLFAISILAGLVFTVIGTFFGHIILFDSIFLAVISGLVANKVLHIHPAFSLLIGIAVLLFLFWVQNTRYGFWIVGGLLSFLWALFFSVIAYSATHKDMIWTYVVLGLGFVVMMLLHLKAKDSTDL
;
A
#
# COMPACT_ATOMS: atom_id res chain seq x y z
N MET A 1 29.27 8.50 -30.61
CA MET A 1 28.46 7.33 -30.18
C MET A 1 28.24 7.35 -28.67
N GLU A 2 29.27 7.60 -27.86
CA GLU A 2 29.18 7.67 -26.39
C GLU A 2 28.25 8.77 -25.85
N ILE A 3 28.23 9.97 -26.45
CA ILE A 3 27.35 11.08 -26.03
C ILE A 3 25.87 10.74 -26.20
N LEU A 4 25.50 10.05 -27.29
CA LEU A 4 24.13 9.61 -27.55
C LEU A 4 23.70 8.50 -26.57
N PHE A 5 24.62 7.58 -26.26
CA PHE A 5 24.36 6.53 -25.27
C PHE A 5 24.23 7.09 -23.85
N ALA A 6 25.14 7.97 -23.43
CA ALA A 6 25.09 8.63 -22.12
C ALA A 6 23.85 9.53 -21.97
N GLY A 7 23.51 10.30 -23.01
CA GLY A 7 22.30 11.11 -23.04
C GLY A 7 21.02 10.27 -22.99
N GLY A 8 20.96 9.18 -23.77
CA GLY A 8 19.84 8.24 -23.75
C GLY A 8 19.69 7.53 -22.41
N LEU A 9 20.79 7.13 -21.78
CA LEU A 9 20.80 6.51 -20.45
C LEU A 9 20.30 7.48 -19.37
N LEU A 10 20.77 8.73 -19.38
CA LEU A 10 20.30 9.76 -18.45
C LEU A 10 18.79 10.03 -18.61
N PHE A 11 18.32 10.11 -19.86
CA PHE A 11 16.90 10.30 -20.15
C PHE A 11 16.06 9.12 -19.65
N ALA A 12 16.51 7.88 -19.88
CA ALA A 12 15.84 6.68 -19.39
C ALA A 12 15.77 6.64 -17.85
N ILE A 13 16.87 6.95 -17.16
CA ILE A 13 16.91 7.05 -15.69
C ILE A 13 15.95 8.14 -15.19
N SER A 14 15.91 9.28 -15.87
CA SER A 14 15.03 10.40 -15.49
C SER A 14 13.56 10.06 -15.64
N ILE A 15 13.18 9.37 -16.73
CA ILE A 15 11.82 8.85 -16.92
C ILE A 15 11.47 7.84 -15.82
N LEU A 16 12.38 6.90 -15.54
CA LEU A 16 12.16 5.88 -14.51
C LEU A 16 11.97 6.53 -13.13
N ALA A 17 12.82 7.49 -12.77
CA ALA A 17 12.69 8.24 -11.52
C ALA A 17 11.36 9.01 -11.45
N GLY A 18 11.00 9.73 -12.52
CA GLY A 18 9.73 10.45 -12.61
C GLY A 18 8.51 9.54 -12.47
N LEU A 19 8.55 8.35 -13.07
CA LEU A 19 7.51 7.33 -12.92
C LEU A 19 7.40 6.86 -11.47
N VAL A 20 8.52 6.55 -10.81
CA VAL A 20 8.55 6.13 -9.40
C VAL A 20 7.94 7.21 -8.50
N PHE A 21 8.33 8.48 -8.67
CA PHE A 21 7.75 9.59 -7.89
C PHE A 21 6.25 9.76 -8.15
N THR A 22 5.79 9.57 -9.39
CA THR A 22 4.37 9.65 -9.73
C THR A 22 3.57 8.53 -9.04
N VAL A 23 4.09 7.30 -9.04
CA VAL A 23 3.45 6.16 -8.35
C VAL A 23 3.38 6.43 -6.85
N ILE A 24 4.47 6.91 -6.24
CA ILE A 24 4.51 7.28 -4.81
C ILE A 24 3.50 8.39 -4.49
N GLY A 25 3.44 9.44 -5.31
CA GLY A 25 2.48 10.53 -5.13
C GLY A 25 1.03 10.06 -5.25
N THR A 26 0.75 9.16 -6.19
CA THR A 26 -0.58 8.58 -6.39
C THR A 26 -0.99 7.70 -5.20
N PHE A 27 -0.03 6.94 -4.64
CA PHE A 27 -0.22 6.13 -3.44
C PHE A 27 -0.65 6.99 -2.24
N PHE A 28 0.06 8.10 -2.00
CA PHE A 28 -0.28 9.01 -0.90
C PHE A 28 -1.63 9.72 -1.07
N GLY A 29 -2.07 9.97 -2.31
CA GLY A 29 -3.37 10.58 -2.58
C GLY A 29 -4.54 9.61 -2.45
N HIS A 30 -4.33 8.32 -2.70
CA HIS A 30 -5.40 7.32 -2.81
C HIS A 30 -5.15 6.08 -1.93
N ILE A 31 -4.61 6.29 -0.73
CA ILE A 31 -4.22 5.20 0.19
C ILE A 31 -5.38 4.21 0.46
N ILE A 32 -6.62 4.70 0.57
CA ILE A 32 -7.81 3.87 0.79
C ILE A 32 -8.03 2.88 -0.38
N LEU A 33 -7.88 3.37 -1.62
CA LEU A 33 -8.00 2.55 -2.82
C LEU A 33 -6.85 1.54 -2.90
N PHE A 34 -5.62 1.98 -2.63
CA PHE A 34 -4.45 1.10 -2.67
C PHE A 34 -4.54 -0.03 -1.65
N ASP A 35 -4.96 0.26 -0.43
CA ASP A 35 -5.12 -0.74 0.61
C ASP A 35 -6.23 -1.75 0.28
N SER A 36 -7.33 -1.26 -0.29
CA SER A 36 -8.41 -2.12 -0.79
C SER A 36 -7.94 -3.03 -1.92
N ILE A 37 -7.13 -2.52 -2.88
CA ILE A 37 -6.54 -3.33 -3.97
C ILE A 37 -5.57 -4.36 -3.41
N PHE A 38 -4.72 -3.97 -2.48
CA PHE A 38 -3.73 -4.86 -1.88
C PHE A 38 -4.41 -6.05 -1.18
N LEU A 39 -5.41 -5.78 -0.34
CA LEU A 39 -6.19 -6.81 0.32
C LEU A 39 -7.05 -7.64 -0.66
N ALA A 40 -7.60 -7.02 -1.70
CA ALA A 40 -8.32 -7.73 -2.76
C ALA A 40 -7.43 -8.76 -3.46
N VAL A 41 -6.22 -8.38 -3.85
CA VAL A 41 -5.24 -9.27 -4.49
C VAL A 41 -4.86 -10.40 -3.52
N ILE A 42 -4.54 -10.09 -2.27
CA ILE A 42 -4.19 -11.11 -1.26
C ILE A 42 -5.36 -12.09 -1.07
N SER A 43 -6.58 -11.59 -0.91
CA SER A 43 -7.77 -12.43 -0.71
C SER A 43 -8.04 -13.35 -1.89
N GLY A 44 -7.88 -12.85 -3.13
CA GLY A 44 -7.97 -13.65 -4.35
C GLY A 44 -6.88 -14.73 -4.39
N LEU A 45 -5.63 -14.38 -4.11
CA LEU A 45 -4.51 -15.33 -4.06
C LEU A 45 -4.74 -16.40 -3.00
N VAL A 46 -5.21 -16.03 -1.80
CA VAL A 46 -5.55 -16.96 -0.72
C VAL A 46 -6.69 -17.89 -1.12
N ALA A 47 -7.74 -17.36 -1.76
CA ALA A 47 -8.85 -18.16 -2.27
C ALA A 47 -8.38 -19.24 -3.25
N ASN A 48 -7.43 -18.92 -4.13
CA ASN A 48 -6.89 -19.90 -5.07
C ASN A 48 -5.90 -20.88 -4.43
N LYS A 49 -4.94 -20.38 -3.64
CA LYS A 49 -3.81 -21.17 -3.14
C LYS A 49 -4.13 -21.99 -1.89
N VAL A 50 -4.96 -21.45 -1.00
CA VAL A 50 -5.28 -22.08 0.30
C VAL A 50 -6.62 -22.81 0.22
N LEU A 51 -7.63 -22.19 -0.38
CA LEU A 51 -8.97 -22.77 -0.47
C LEU A 51 -9.20 -23.60 -1.76
N HIS A 52 -8.19 -23.68 -2.64
CA HIS A 52 -8.24 -24.40 -3.91
C HIS A 52 -9.42 -24.01 -4.82
N ILE A 53 -9.89 -22.76 -4.71
CA ILE A 53 -10.97 -22.23 -5.55
C ILE A 53 -10.44 -21.97 -6.96
N HIS A 54 -11.26 -22.27 -7.97
CA HIS A 54 -10.93 -22.04 -9.37
C HIS A 54 -10.48 -20.57 -9.60
N PRO A 55 -9.45 -20.30 -10.42
CA PRO A 55 -8.90 -18.95 -10.60
C PRO A 55 -9.94 -17.89 -10.97
N ALA A 56 -10.93 -18.23 -11.80
CA ALA A 56 -12.01 -17.33 -12.18
C ALA A 56 -12.87 -16.89 -10.98
N PHE A 57 -13.23 -17.82 -10.09
CA PHE A 57 -14.00 -17.49 -8.88
C PHE A 57 -13.14 -16.77 -7.84
N SER A 58 -11.85 -17.10 -7.74
CA SER A 58 -10.89 -16.37 -6.91
C SER A 58 -10.76 -14.90 -7.33
N LEU A 59 -10.75 -14.61 -8.63
CA LEU A 59 -10.80 -13.23 -9.14
C LEU A 59 -12.08 -12.51 -8.72
N LEU A 60 -13.24 -13.16 -8.85
CA LEU A 60 -14.52 -12.59 -8.42
C LEU A 60 -14.55 -12.31 -6.91
N ILE A 61 -13.96 -13.19 -6.09
CA ILE A 61 -13.81 -12.96 -4.65
C ILE A 61 -12.94 -11.72 -4.41
N GLY A 62 -11.80 -11.60 -5.10
CA GLY A 62 -10.95 -10.40 -4.99
C GLY A 62 -11.70 -9.11 -5.33
N ILE A 63 -12.46 -9.11 -6.43
CA ILE A 63 -13.29 -7.96 -6.83
C ILE A 63 -14.36 -7.65 -5.77
N ALA A 64 -15.03 -8.67 -5.22
CA ALA A 64 -16.02 -8.48 -4.16
C ALA A 64 -15.39 -7.87 -2.90
N VAL A 65 -14.20 -8.35 -2.50
CA VAL A 65 -13.43 -7.81 -1.37
C VAL A 65 -13.00 -6.37 -1.62
N LEU A 66 -12.54 -6.04 -2.84
CA LEU A 66 -12.18 -4.68 -3.24
C LEU A 66 -13.35 -3.72 -3.01
N LEU A 67 -14.50 -4.04 -3.59
CA LEU A 67 -15.70 -3.20 -3.52
C LEU A 67 -16.21 -3.07 -2.07
N PHE A 68 -16.20 -4.18 -1.33
CA PHE A 68 -16.62 -4.21 0.06
C PHE A 68 -15.72 -3.34 0.96
N LEU A 69 -14.40 -3.49 0.86
CA LEU A 69 -13.45 -2.73 1.66
C LEU A 69 -13.50 -1.24 1.31
N PHE A 70 -13.54 -0.92 0.03
CA PHE A 70 -13.65 0.46 -0.43
C PHE A 70 -14.92 1.13 0.12
N TRP A 71 -16.05 0.42 0.07
CA TRP A 71 -17.31 0.90 0.63
C TRP A 71 -17.24 1.08 2.15
N VAL A 72 -16.74 0.08 2.89
CA VAL A 72 -16.62 0.14 4.36
C VAL A 72 -15.70 1.27 4.79
N GLN A 73 -14.54 1.44 4.15
CA GLN A 73 -13.58 2.50 4.47
C GLN A 73 -14.14 3.91 4.20
N ASN A 74 -15.12 4.04 3.30
CA ASN A 74 -15.80 5.31 3.06
C ASN A 74 -16.90 5.63 4.08
N THR A 75 -17.21 4.71 5.00
CA THR A 75 -18.13 4.99 6.13
C THR A 75 -17.38 5.57 7.33
N ARG A 76 -18.06 6.37 8.16
CA ARG A 76 -17.43 6.98 9.35
C ARG A 76 -16.78 5.94 10.27
N TYR A 77 -17.48 4.86 10.59
CA TYR A 77 -16.98 3.82 11.50
C TYR A 77 -16.00 2.87 10.81
N GLY A 78 -16.31 2.47 9.58
CA GLY A 78 -15.46 1.56 8.82
C GLY A 78 -14.10 2.19 8.50
N PHE A 79 -14.03 3.51 8.26
CA PHE A 79 -12.77 4.24 8.15
C PHE A 79 -11.87 4.03 9.38
N TRP A 80 -12.39 4.25 10.59
CA TRP A 80 -11.58 4.15 11.81
C TRP A 80 -11.16 2.71 12.10
N ILE A 81 -12.05 1.75 11.87
CA ILE A 81 -11.77 0.33 12.12
C ILE A 81 -10.77 -0.19 11.08
N VAL A 82 -11.09 -0.06 9.80
CA VAL A 82 -10.32 -0.66 8.70
C VAL A 82 -9.08 0.16 8.40
N GLY A 83 -9.18 1.49 8.30
CA GLY A 83 -8.03 2.38 8.10
C GLY A 83 -7.07 2.41 9.28
N GLY A 84 -7.56 2.33 10.52
CA GLY A 84 -6.72 2.18 11.71
C GLY A 84 -5.98 0.84 11.73
N LEU A 85 -6.68 -0.26 11.44
CA LEU A 85 -6.07 -1.59 11.34
C LEU A 85 -5.02 -1.64 10.22
N LEU A 86 -5.33 -1.10 9.03
CA LEU A 86 -4.41 -1.09 7.90
C LEU A 86 -3.18 -0.22 8.15
N SER A 87 -3.36 0.93 8.80
CA SER A 87 -2.22 1.77 9.23
C SER A 87 -1.28 0.99 10.14
N PHE A 88 -1.82 0.18 11.04
CA PHE A 88 -1.03 -0.70 11.89
C PHE A 88 -0.37 -1.84 11.11
N LEU A 89 -1.07 -2.48 10.17
CA LEU A 89 -0.49 -3.54 9.33
C LEU A 89 0.67 -3.02 8.47
N TRP A 90 0.53 -1.83 7.88
CA TRP A 90 1.61 -1.19 7.14
C TRP A 90 2.79 -0.83 8.05
N ALA A 91 2.53 -0.31 9.24
CA ALA A 91 3.57 -0.05 10.22
C ALA A 91 4.34 -1.31 10.61
N LEU A 92 3.64 -2.43 10.79
CA LEU A 92 4.25 -3.74 11.01
C LEU A 92 5.11 -4.15 9.81
N PHE A 93 4.59 -4.02 8.58
CA PHE A 93 5.34 -4.35 7.37
C PHE A 93 6.66 -3.56 7.28
N PHE A 94 6.62 -2.24 7.50
CA PHE A 94 7.83 -1.40 7.53
C PHE A 94 8.77 -1.78 8.68
N SER A 95 8.23 -2.10 9.86
CA SER A 95 9.04 -2.50 11.01
C SER A 95 9.77 -3.83 10.79
N VAL A 96 9.16 -4.80 10.09
CA VAL A 96 9.80 -6.08 9.73
C VAL A 96 10.96 -5.87 8.77
N ILE A 97 10.79 -4.97 7.80
CA ILE A 97 11.87 -4.58 6.89
C ILE A 97 13.00 -3.91 7.66
N ALA A 98 12.67 -2.96 8.55
CA ALA A 98 13.66 -2.26 9.38
C ALA A 98 14.45 -3.24 10.26
N TYR A 99 13.76 -4.11 11.00
CA TYR A 99 14.37 -5.15 11.83
C TYR A 99 15.36 -6.03 11.04
N SER A 100 14.98 -6.42 9.83
CA SER A 100 15.79 -7.27 8.96
C SER A 100 17.00 -6.51 8.40
N ALA A 101 16.86 -5.22 8.12
CA ALA A 101 17.95 -4.38 7.60
C ALA A 101 18.94 -3.94 8.69
N THR A 102 18.48 -3.75 9.94
CA THR A 102 19.29 -3.19 11.04
C THR A 102 19.78 -4.25 12.02
N HIS A 103 20.09 -5.45 11.53
CA HIS A 103 20.72 -6.51 12.34
C HIS A 103 19.92 -6.87 13.59
N LYS A 104 18.59 -6.83 13.50
CA LYS A 104 17.65 -7.15 14.58
C LYS A 104 17.60 -6.14 15.73
N ASP A 105 17.95 -4.87 15.48
CA ASP A 105 17.77 -3.79 16.47
C ASP A 105 16.28 -3.58 16.81
N MET A 106 15.92 -3.93 18.05
CA MET A 106 14.54 -3.83 18.54
C MET A 106 14.11 -2.38 18.82
N ILE A 107 15.02 -1.52 19.28
CA ILE A 107 14.70 -0.11 19.56
C ILE A 107 14.35 0.58 18.24
N TRP A 108 15.18 0.40 17.22
CA TRP A 108 14.90 0.93 15.89
C TRP A 108 13.61 0.36 15.31
N THR A 109 13.34 -0.92 15.50
CA THR A 109 12.08 -1.56 15.07
C THR A 109 10.86 -0.89 15.69
N TYR A 110 10.88 -0.62 17.00
CA TYR A 110 9.77 0.08 17.66
C TYR A 110 9.62 1.53 17.21
N VAL A 111 10.74 2.21 16.93
CA VAL A 111 10.72 3.57 16.35
C VAL A 111 10.06 3.55 14.98
N VAL A 112 10.44 2.64 14.10
CA VAL A 112 9.82 2.50 12.77
C VAL A 112 8.36 2.10 12.86
N LEU A 113 7.99 1.21 13.79
CA LEU A 113 6.59 0.84 14.03
C LEU A 113 5.75 2.05 14.46
N GLY A 114 6.22 2.83 15.43
CA GLY A 114 5.51 4.00 15.94
C GLY A 114 5.38 5.09 14.88
N LEU A 115 6.50 5.47 14.24
CA LEU A 115 6.50 6.49 13.19
C LEU A 115 5.70 6.04 11.96
N GLY A 116 5.85 4.79 11.55
CA GLY A 116 5.10 4.20 10.44
C GLY A 116 3.60 4.25 10.69
N PHE A 117 3.14 3.90 11.89
CA PHE A 117 1.72 3.98 12.24
C PHE A 117 1.21 5.42 12.16
N VAL A 118 1.93 6.38 12.73
CA VAL A 118 1.54 7.80 12.71
C VAL A 118 1.46 8.32 11.27
N VAL A 119 2.49 8.05 10.45
CA VAL A 119 2.52 8.48 9.05
C VAL A 119 1.34 7.88 8.27
N MET A 120 1.10 6.57 8.39
CA MET A 120 0.01 5.90 7.67
C MET A 120 -1.36 6.38 8.13
N MET A 121 -1.52 6.66 9.42
CA MET A 121 -2.78 7.18 9.95
C MET A 121 -3.05 8.60 9.45
N LEU A 122 -2.02 9.46 9.39
CA LEU A 122 -2.15 10.81 8.83
C LEU A 122 -2.50 10.79 7.34
N LEU A 123 -1.94 9.85 6.58
CA LEU A 123 -2.28 9.66 5.16
C LEU A 123 -3.73 9.23 4.98
N HIS A 124 -4.22 8.30 5.81
CA HIS A 124 -5.63 7.91 5.82
C HIS A 124 -6.56 9.09 6.13
N LEU A 125 -6.22 9.92 7.11
CA LEU A 125 -7.00 11.11 7.46
C LEU A 125 -7.04 12.10 6.29
N LYS A 126 -5.89 12.40 5.67
CA LYS A 126 -5.81 13.28 4.51
C LYS A 126 -6.63 12.75 3.32
N ALA A 127 -6.60 11.45 3.08
CA ALA A 127 -7.37 10.82 2.00
C ALA A 127 -8.89 10.90 2.25
N LYS A 128 -9.32 10.78 3.51
CA LYS A 128 -10.73 10.95 3.88
C LYS A 128 -11.21 12.37 3.66
N ASP A 129 -10.47 13.37 4.15
CA ASP A 129 -10.82 14.78 4.00
C ASP A 129 -10.96 15.18 2.52
N SER A 130 -10.19 14.54 1.64
CA SER A 130 -10.24 14.77 0.18
C SER A 130 -11.49 14.16 -0.49
N THR A 131 -12.17 13.21 0.17
CA THR A 131 -13.37 12.53 -0.34
C THR A 131 -14.67 13.19 0.16
N ASP A 132 -14.58 14.02 1.21
CA ASP A 132 -15.72 14.72 1.84
C ASP A 132 -15.98 16.14 1.24
N LEU A 133 -15.25 16.54 0.16
CA LEU A 133 -15.43 17.78 -0.61
C LEU A 133 -16.24 17.53 -1.90
#